data_AF-A0A2T3N2J2-F1
#
_entry.id   AF-A0A2T3N2J2-F1
#
_cell.length_a   1.000
_cell.length_b   1.000
_cell.length_c   1.000
_cell.angle_alpha   90.00
_cell.angle_beta   90.00
_cell.angle_gamma   90.00
#
_symmetry.space_group_name_H-M   'P 1'
#
loop_
_entity.id
_entity.type
_entity.pdbx_description
1 polymer ?
#
loop_
_entity_poly.entity_id
_entity_poly.type
_entity_poly.pdbx_seq_one_letter_code
_entity_poly.pdbx_strand_id
1 'polypeptide(L)' 'MENLEKAKALFTQPLTLEELRKLDQLERQAKGKERMYIGALWDAAYAAVDPIVLHQARVEGLL' A
#
# COMPACT_ATOMS: atom_id res chain seq x y z
N MET A 1 -5.07 -9.77 -12.78
CA MET A 1 -4.84 -8.63 -11.88
C MET A 1 -4.99 -9.11 -10.44
N GLU A 2 -4.29 -10.18 -10.08
CA GLU A 2 -4.45 -10.82 -8.77
C GLU A 2 -3.81 -9.99 -7.64
N ASN A 3 -2.69 -9.33 -7.91
CA ASN A 3 -2.00 -8.52 -6.91
C ASN A 3 -2.78 -7.24 -6.61
N LEU A 4 -3.46 -6.69 -7.60
CA LEU A 4 -4.33 -5.52 -7.41
C LEU A 4 -5.52 -5.85 -6.49
N GLU A 5 -6.15 -7.00 -6.66
CA GLU A 5 -7.27 -7.41 -5.81
C GLU A 5 -6.80 -7.66 -4.36
N LYS A 6 -5.63 -8.29 -4.18
CA LYS A 6 -5.00 -8.42 -2.87
C LYS A 6 -4.69 -7.06 -2.25
N ALA A 7 -4.20 -6.11 -3.04
CA ALA A 7 -3.86 -4.76 -2.56
C ALA A 7 -5.10 -4.01 -2.08
N LYS A 8 -6.22 -4.08 -2.83
CA LYS A 8 -7.50 -3.50 -2.42
C LYS A 8 -8.03 -4.12 -1.12
N ALA A 9 -7.84 -5.43 -0.93
CA ALA A 9 -8.28 -6.12 0.28
C ALA A 9 -7.53 -5.68 1.55
N LEU A 10 -6.37 -5.01 1.42
CA LEU A 10 -5.63 -4.44 2.55
C LEU A 10 -6.28 -3.17 3.11
N PHE A 11 -7.24 -2.56 2.41
CA PHE A 11 -7.89 -1.33 2.85
C PHE A 11 -9.00 -1.59 3.88
N THR A 12 -8.68 -2.36 4.93
CA THR A 12 -9.50 -2.48 6.13
C THR A 12 -9.15 -1.35 7.09
N GLN A 13 -10.08 -0.43 7.33
CA GLN A 13 -9.79 0.74 8.19
C GLN A 13 -9.70 0.34 9.67
N PRO A 14 -8.69 0.82 10.42
CA PRO A 14 -7.56 1.65 9.97
C PRO A 14 -6.37 0.83 9.41
N LEU A 15 -5.73 1.37 8.36
CA LEU A 15 -4.54 0.77 7.74
C LEU A 15 -3.36 0.71 8.70
N THR A 16 -2.78 -0.48 8.83
CA THR A 16 -1.63 -0.76 9.69
C THR A 16 -0.31 -0.69 8.93
N LEU A 17 0.81 -0.59 9.65
CA LEU A 17 2.16 -0.64 9.05
C LEU A 17 2.40 -1.95 8.27
N GLU A 18 1.86 -3.06 8.78
CA GLU A 18 1.98 -4.36 8.10
C GLU A 18 1.24 -4.37 6.75
N GLU A 19 0.09 -3.71 6.67
CA GLU A 19 -0.64 -3.56 5.41
C GLU A 19 0.09 -2.67 4.42
N LEU A 20 0.77 -1.62 4.87
CA LEU A 20 1.63 -0.81 3.99
C LEU A 20 2.82 -1.62 3.44
N ARG A 21 3.45 -2.47 4.26
CA ARG A 21 4.51 -3.39 3.79
C ARG A 21 3.98 -4.38 2.76
N LYS A 22 2.78 -4.94 3.00
CA LYS A 22 2.12 -5.84 2.03
C LYS A 22 1.79 -5.12 0.73
N LEU A 23 1.35 -3.86 0.80
CA LEU A 23 1.09 -3.04 -0.38
C LEU A 23 2.34 -2.81 -1.22
N ASP A 24 3.48 -2.43 -0.60
CA ASP A 24 4.78 -2.30 -1.28
C ASP A 24 5.21 -3.62 -1.94
N GLN A 25 5.08 -4.74 -1.23
CA GLN A 25 5.43 -6.05 -1.76
C GLN A 25 4.58 -6.41 -3.00
N LEU A 26 3.27 -6.16 -2.95
CA LEU A 26 2.35 -6.41 -4.06
C LEU A 26 2.65 -5.51 -5.27
N GLU A 27 3.01 -4.25 -5.02
CA GLU A 27 3.42 -3.33 -6.08
C GLU A 27 4.69 -3.81 -6.78
N ARG A 28 5.71 -4.21 -6.02
CA ARG A 28 6.99 -4.72 -6.55
C ARG A 28 6.82 -6.01 -7.34
N GLN A 29 5.87 -6.85 -6.97
CA GLN A 29 5.54 -8.10 -7.67
C GLN A 29 4.69 -7.87 -8.92
N ALA A 30 3.90 -6.80 -8.97
CA ALA A 30 3.09 -6.46 -10.12
C ALA A 30 3.92 -5.87 -11.28
N LYS A 31 3.40 -6.02 -12.51
CA LYS A 31 4.05 -5.51 -13.73
C LYS A 31 3.06 -4.77 -14.62
N GLY A 32 3.57 -3.84 -15.42
CA GLY A 32 2.77 -3.08 -16.39
C GLY A 32 1.60 -2.33 -15.73
N LYS A 33 0.40 -2.48 -16.30
CA LYS A 33 -0.81 -1.77 -15.84
C LYS A 33 -1.21 -2.13 -14.41
N GLU A 34 -0.97 -3.37 -13.98
CA GLU A 34 -1.32 -3.80 -12.62
C GLU A 34 -0.51 -3.03 -11.57
N ARG A 35 0.79 -2.83 -11.82
CA ARG A 35 1.65 -2.02 -10.96
C ARG A 35 1.17 -0.56 -10.89
N MET A 36 0.78 0.02 -12.02
CA MET A 36 0.22 1.37 -12.05
C MET A 36 -1.05 1.50 -11.20
N TYR A 37 -1.94 0.51 -11.26
CA TYR A 37 -3.16 0.54 -10.44
C TYR A 37 -2.88 0.36 -8.95
N ILE A 38 -1.90 -0.46 -8.58
CA ILE A 38 -1.47 -0.57 -7.17
C ILE A 38 -0.80 0.74 -6.72
N GLY A 39 -0.01 1.38 -7.59
CA GLY A 39 0.56 2.70 -7.35
C GLY A 39 -0.50 3.74 -6.97
N ALA A 40 -1.64 3.75 -7.67
CA ALA A 40 -2.75 4.65 -7.36
C ALA A 40 -3.44 4.37 -6.00
N LEU A 41 -3.28 3.16 -5.44
CA LEU A 41 -3.81 2.86 -4.11
C LEU A 41 -2.98 3.54 -3.01
N TRP A 42 -1.72 3.89 -3.26
CA TRP A 42 -0.92 4.63 -2.28
C TRP A 42 -1.56 5.97 -1.92
N ASP A 43 -2.12 6.70 -2.89
CA ASP A 43 -2.81 7.97 -2.63
C ASP A 43 -3.97 7.79 -1.62
N ALA A 44 -4.73 6.71 -1.76
CA ALA A 44 -5.78 6.36 -0.82
C ALA A 44 -5.22 5.91 0.55
N ALA A 45 -4.09 5.19 0.56
CA ALA A 45 -3.44 4.74 1.79
C ALA A 45 -2.93 5.94 2.60
N TYR A 46 -2.30 6.91 1.94
CA TYR A 46 -1.86 8.18 2.54
C TYR A 46 -3.00 8.96 3.20
N ALA A 47 -4.19 8.96 2.58
CA ALA A 47 -5.35 9.66 3.12
C ALA A 47 -5.99 8.96 4.32
N ALA A 48 -5.83 7.64 4.45
CA ALA A 48 -6.52 6.81 5.44
C ALA A 48 -5.64 6.32 6.60
N VAL A 49 -4.31 6.42 6.48
CA VAL A 49 -3.36 5.93 7.48
C VAL A 49 -3.14 6.94 8.62
N ASP A 50 -2.99 6.44 9.85
CA ASP A 50 -2.65 7.27 11.00
C ASP A 50 -1.25 7.92 10.83
N PRO A 51 -1.07 9.20 11.23
CA PRO A 51 0.23 9.88 11.15
C PRO A 51 1.41 9.13 11.78
N ILE A 52 1.17 8.37 12.85
CA ILE A 52 2.22 7.56 13.52
C ILE A 52 2.68 6.43 12.59
N VAL A 53 1.74 5.74 11.95
CA VAL A 53 2.04 4.65 11.00
C VAL A 53 2.74 5.21 9.76
N LEU A 54 2.32 6.40 9.30
CA LEU A 54 2.97 7.09 8.19
C LEU A 54 4.44 7.43 8.49
N HIS A 55 4.71 7.90 9.72
CA HIS A 55 6.07 8.19 10.14
C HIS A 55 6.94 6.92 10.17
N GLN A 56 6.40 5.81 10.70
CA GLN A 56 7.10 4.52 10.70
C GLN A 56 7.39 4.03 9.28
N ALA A 57 6.42 4.14 8.36
CA ALA A 57 6.59 3.72 6.97
C ALA A 57 7.68 4.52 6.23
N ARG A 58 7.80 5.83 6.51
CA ARG A 58 8.91 6.66 5.99
C ARG A 58 10.26 6.23 6.53
N VAL A 59 10.36 5.93 7.82
CA VAL A 59 11.61 5.44 8.42
C VAL A 59 12.07 4.12 7.78
N GLU A 60 11.12 3.31 7.32
CA GLU A 60 11.40 2.04 6.64
C GLU A 60 11.66 2.18 5.12
N GLY A 61 11.55 3.38 4.56
CA GLY A 61 11.71 3.60 3.11
C GLY A 61 10.61 2.97 2.27
N LEU A 62 9.42 2.77 2.84
CA LEU A 62 8.22 2.32 2.13
C LEU A 62 7.56 3.47 1.35
N LEU A 63 7.93 4.71 1.67
CA LEU A 63 7.33 5.96 1.19
C LEU A 63 8.39 6.96 0.74
#